data_AF-A0A8D8F9F6-F1
#
_entry.id   AF-A0A8D8F9F6-F1
#
_cell.length_a   1.000
_cell.length_b   1.000
_cell.length_c   1.000
_cell.angle_alpha   90.00
_cell.angle_beta   90.00
_cell.angle_gamma   90.00
#
_symmetry.space_group_name_H-M   'P 1'
#
loop_
_entity.id
_entity.type
_entity.pdbx_description
1 polymer ?
#
loop_
_entity_poly.entity_id
_entity_poly.type
_entity_poly.pdbx_seq_one_letter_code
_entity_poly.pdbx_strand_id
1 'polypeptide(L)'
;MDDLPPDLFSKTQRLRGAILLHFFAAVYFFIILAYICSEYFLPSVECICEDLHLSEDVAAATFMATATSMPEFFTNTISTLVVDSDMGLGTILGSMLFNTLGVAALVAILTKSVGSPWVC
;
A
#
# COMPACT_ATOMS: atom_id res chain seq x y z
N MET A 1 19.57 -1.26 -30.14
CA MET A 1 18.84 -0.58 -29.05
C MET A 1 17.92 0.43 -29.71
N ASP A 2 17.03 -0.04 -30.59
CA ASP A 2 16.44 0.83 -31.64
C ASP A 2 14.97 0.52 -31.92
N ASP A 3 14.22 0.00 -30.94
CA ASP A 3 12.78 -0.26 -31.07
C ASP A 3 12.04 0.13 -29.78
N LEU A 4 12.22 1.37 -29.32
CA LEU A 4 11.36 1.97 -28.30
C LEU A 4 10.53 3.09 -28.95
N PRO A 5 9.19 3.10 -28.79
CA PRO A 5 8.35 4.15 -29.34
C PRO A 5 8.81 5.54 -28.87
N PRO A 6 8.66 6.60 -29.70
CA PRO A 6 9.14 7.93 -29.35
C PRO A 6 8.45 8.42 -28.08
N ASP A 7 9.26 8.78 -27.08
CA ASP A 7 8.82 9.37 -25.82
C ASP A 7 7.91 10.59 -26.10
N LEU A 8 6.63 10.51 -25.70
CA LEU A 8 5.65 11.61 -25.83
C LEU A 8 5.98 12.81 -24.92
N PHE A 9 6.97 12.69 -24.03
CA PHE A 9 7.33 13.73 -23.07
C PHE A 9 8.83 14.06 -23.12
N SER A 10 9.14 15.33 -23.43
CA SER A 10 10.49 15.90 -23.41
C SER A 10 11.13 15.83 -22.01
N LYS A 11 12.40 15.39 -21.93
CA LYS A 11 13.21 15.28 -20.70
C LYS A 11 13.27 16.60 -19.90
N THR A 12 13.13 17.75 -20.57
CA THR A 12 13.17 19.09 -19.95
C THR A 12 11.88 19.44 -19.18
N GLN A 13 10.73 18.84 -19.55
CA GLN A 13 9.42 19.07 -18.91
C GLN A 13 9.26 18.24 -17.63
N ARG A 14 9.89 17.06 -17.58
CA ARG A 14 9.97 16.20 -16.39
C ARG A 14 10.83 16.81 -15.25
N LEU A 15 11.88 17.55 -15.60
CA LEU A 15 12.91 18.04 -14.66
C LEU A 15 12.54 19.33 -13.87
N ARG A 16 11.52 20.10 -14.27
CA ARG A 16 11.28 21.46 -13.74
C ARG A 16 9.90 21.75 -13.13
N GLY A 17 8.96 20.81 -13.17
CA GLY A 17 7.62 21.03 -12.57
C GLY A 17 6.71 19.81 -12.51
N ALA A 18 6.94 18.79 -13.36
CA ALA A 18 6.12 17.58 -13.37
C ALA A 18 6.23 16.75 -12.09
N ILE A 19 7.38 16.75 -11.41
CA ILE A 19 7.57 16.03 -10.13
C ILE A 19 6.66 16.60 -9.05
N LEU A 20 6.62 17.93 -8.91
CA LEU A 20 5.74 18.60 -7.95
C LEU A 20 4.27 18.34 -8.30
N LEU A 21 3.90 18.44 -9.58
CA LEU A 21 2.55 18.13 -10.04
C LEU A 21 2.15 16.68 -9.72
N HIS A 22 3.02 15.71 -9.99
CA HIS A 22 2.76 14.29 -9.68
C HIS A 22 2.64 14.06 -8.18
N PHE A 23 3.47 14.74 -7.37
CA PHE A 23 3.38 14.66 -5.91
C PHE A 23 2.03 15.17 -5.40
N PHE A 24 1.61 16.36 -5.83
CA PHE A 24 0.30 16.91 -5.44
C PHE A 24 -0.87 16.07 -5.96
N ALA A 25 -0.78 15.57 -7.18
CA ALA A 25 -1.79 14.66 -7.73
C ALA A 25 -1.86 13.36 -6.92
N ALA A 26 -0.72 12.76 -6.57
CA ALA A 26 -0.68 11.55 -5.75
C ALA A 26 -1.28 11.76 -4.36
N VAL A 27 -0.94 12.87 -3.70
CA VAL A 27 -1.53 13.24 -2.40
C VAL A 27 -3.04 13.46 -2.52
N TYR A 28 -3.49 14.15 -3.56
CA TYR A 28 -4.91 14.39 -3.81
C TYR A 28 -5.69 13.08 -4.04
N PHE A 29 -5.17 12.18 -4.87
CA PHE A 29 -5.75 10.86 -5.08
C PHE A 29 -5.76 10.02 -3.80
N PHE A 30 -4.68 10.05 -3.02
CA PHE A 30 -4.60 9.33 -1.75
C PHE A 30 -5.66 9.82 -0.75
N ILE A 31 -5.85 11.14 -0.63
CA ILE A 31 -6.87 11.73 0.26
C ILE A 31 -8.27 11.35 -0.20
N ILE A 32 -8.57 11.41 -1.50
CA ILE A 32 -9.88 11.02 -2.03
C ILE A 32 -10.16 9.54 -1.77
N LEU A 33 -9.20 8.67 -2.04
CA LEU A 33 -9.36 7.23 -1.77
C LEU A 33 -9.59 6.97 -0.29
N ALA A 34 -8.83 7.63 0.59
CA ALA A 34 -9.03 7.52 2.04
C ALA A 34 -10.43 7.96 2.46
N TYR A 35 -10.91 9.08 1.93
CA TYR A 35 -12.27 9.58 2.18
C TYR A 35 -13.36 8.62 1.68
N ILE A 36 -13.19 8.05 0.48
CA ILE A 36 -14.14 7.07 -0.06
C ILE A 36 -14.15 5.79 0.78
N CYS A 37 -12.98 5.32 1.20
CA CYS A 37 -12.87 4.15 2.06
C CYS A 37 -13.55 4.36 3.42
N SER A 38 -13.41 5.54 4.03
CA SER A 38 -14.06 5.80 5.32
C SER A 38 -15.57 5.99 5.20
N GLU A 39 -16.04 6.76 4.22
CA GLU A 39 -17.46 7.16 4.14
C GLU A 39 -18.35 6.14 3.41
N TYR A 40 -17.80 5.34 2.50
CA TYR A 40 -18.61 4.42 1.68
C TYR A 40 -18.26 2.96 1.94
N PHE A 41 -16.98 2.62 2.03
CA PHE A 41 -16.57 1.22 2.20
C PHE A 41 -16.90 0.71 3.61
N LEU A 42 -16.63 1.48 4.65
CA LEU A 42 -16.89 1.06 6.03
C LEU A 42 -18.39 0.81 6.30
N PRO A 43 -19.33 1.71 5.95
CA PRO A 43 -20.76 1.45 6.15
C PRO A 43 -21.29 0.30 5.30
N SER A 44 -20.72 0.09 4.10
CA SER A 44 -21.09 -1.06 3.27
C SER A 44 -20.69 -2.39 3.92
N VAL A 45 -19.53 -2.42 4.58
CA VAL A 45 -19.09 -3.59 5.34
C VAL A 45 -19.98 -3.81 6.56
N GLU A 46 -20.37 -2.77 7.28
CA GLU A 46 -21.29 -2.83 8.42
C GLU A 46 -22.63 -3.47 8.00
N CYS A 47 -23.26 -3.00 6.92
CA CYS A 47 -24.51 -3.60 6.41
C CYS A 47 -24.36 -5.09 6.07
N ILE A 48 -23.23 -5.50 5.46
CA ILE A 48 -22.96 -6.91 5.16
C ILE A 48 -22.80 -7.73 6.44
N CYS A 49 -22.19 -7.16 7.48
CA CYS A 49 -21.99 -7.83 8.76
C CYS A 49 -23.31 -8.00 9.53
N GLU A 50 -24.18 -6.99 9.48
CA GLU A 50 -25.55 -7.07 10.00
C GLU A 50 -26.32 -8.23 9.32
N ASP A 51 -26.28 -8.31 7.99
CA ASP A 51 -26.93 -9.38 7.23
C ASP A 51 -26.39 -10.78 7.58
N LEU A 52 -25.07 -10.88 7.79
CA LEU A 52 -24.39 -12.13 8.16
C LEU A 52 -24.47 -12.47 9.66
N HIS A 53 -25.10 -11.63 10.49
CA HIS A 53 -25.14 -11.76 11.96
C HIS A 53 -23.74 -11.87 12.59
N LEU A 54 -22.75 -11.15 12.05
CA LEU A 54 -21.40 -11.07 12.59
C LEU A 54 -21.23 -9.79 13.41
N SER A 55 -20.40 -9.86 14.46
CA SER A 55 -20.05 -8.68 15.24
C SER A 55 -19.18 -7.73 14.39
N GLU A 56 -19.61 -6.48 14.28
CA GLU A 56 -18.92 -5.41 13.54
C GLU A 56 -17.45 -5.27 13.94
N ASP A 57 -17.13 -5.41 15.23
CA ASP A 57 -15.76 -5.35 15.76
C ASP A 57 -14.85 -6.44 15.16
N VAL A 58 -15.39 -7.66 15.03
CA VAL A 58 -14.63 -8.81 14.49
C VAL A 58 -14.40 -8.64 12.99
N ALA A 59 -15.40 -8.12 12.28
CA ALA A 59 -15.28 -7.83 10.86
C ALA A 59 -14.27 -6.70 10.61
N ALA A 60 -14.37 -5.59 11.33
CA ALA A 60 -13.45 -4.47 11.25
C ALA A 60 -11.99 -4.91 11.55
N ALA A 61 -11.79 -5.72 12.59
CA ALA A 61 -10.48 -6.28 12.91
C ALA A 61 -9.92 -7.16 11.77
N THR A 62 -10.76 -8.01 11.17
CA THR A 62 -10.37 -8.90 10.07
C THR A 62 -10.07 -8.12 8.80
N PHE A 63 -10.88 -7.11 8.46
CA PHE A 63 -10.66 -6.25 7.32
C PHE A 63 -9.39 -5.41 7.50
N MET A 64 -9.13 -4.87 8.69
CA MET A 64 -7.91 -4.13 8.98
C MET A 64 -6.66 -5.02 8.86
N ALA A 65 -6.72 -6.24 9.41
CA ALA A 65 -5.64 -7.22 9.29
C ALA A 65 -5.42 -7.62 7.82
N THR A 66 -6.49 -7.90 7.08
CA THR A 66 -6.45 -8.31 5.67
C THR A 66 -5.94 -7.18 4.76
N ALA A 67 -6.43 -5.95 4.97
CA ALA A 67 -6.00 -4.77 4.23
C ALA A 67 -4.51 -4.49 4.40
N THR A 68 -3.95 -4.78 5.58
CA THR A 68 -2.51 -4.62 5.84
C THR A 68 -1.67 -5.63 5.06
N SER A 69 -2.13 -6.88 4.93
CA SER A 69 -1.39 -7.95 4.21
C SER A 69 -1.68 -8.05 2.71
N MET A 70 -2.73 -7.40 2.22
CA MET A 70 -3.11 -7.41 0.80
C MET A 70 -2.01 -6.87 -0.15
N PRO A 71 -1.38 -5.71 0.11
CA PRO A 71 -0.29 -5.20 -0.74
C PRO A 71 0.86 -6.20 -0.87
N GLU A 72 1.15 -6.94 0.20
CA GLU A 72 2.18 -7.95 0.20
C GLU A 72 1.79 -9.15 -0.68
N PHE A 73 0.56 -9.63 -0.53
CA PHE A 73 0.01 -10.70 -1.36
C PHE A 73 0.06 -10.35 -2.86
N PHE A 74 -0.32 -9.12 -3.23
CA PHE A 74 -0.26 -8.66 -4.61
C PHE A 74 1.17 -8.56 -5.14
N THR A 75 2.08 -8.00 -4.35
CA THR A 75 3.50 -7.88 -4.76
C THR A 75 4.12 -9.26 -4.96
N ASN A 76 3.86 -10.21 -4.06
CA ASN A 76 4.33 -11.60 -4.21
C ASN A 76 3.75 -12.26 -5.47
N THR A 77 2.44 -12.13 -5.70
CA THR A 77 1.77 -12.72 -6.85
C THR A 77 2.26 -12.13 -8.17
N ILE A 78 2.38 -10.81 -8.27
CA ILE A 78 2.90 -10.14 -9.47
C ILE A 78 4.35 -10.51 -9.71
N SER A 79 5.16 -10.60 -8.65
CA SER A 79 6.55 -11.03 -8.73
C SER A 79 6.65 -12.45 -9.29
N THR A 80 5.80 -13.38 -8.86
CA THR A 80 5.79 -14.77 -9.36
C THR A 80 5.32 -14.87 -10.82
N LEU A 81 4.40 -14.01 -11.27
CA LEU A 81 3.79 -14.13 -12.60
C LEU A 81 4.47 -13.33 -13.72
N VAL A 82 5.15 -12.22 -13.40
CA VAL A 82 5.63 -11.25 -14.41
C VAL A 82 7.13 -11.37 -14.71
N VAL A 83 7.93 -11.91 -13.78
CA VAL A 83 9.38 -11.81 -13.90
C VAL A 83 10.02 -13.11 -14.39
N ASP A 84 10.20 -13.21 -15.71
CA ASP A 84 11.04 -14.22 -16.39
C ASP A 84 12.56 -13.90 -16.31
N SER A 85 13.00 -13.06 -15.37
CA SER A 85 14.38 -12.55 -15.32
C SER A 85 14.93 -12.40 -13.90
N ASP A 86 15.91 -13.25 -13.57
CA ASP A 86 16.54 -13.40 -12.24
C ASP A 86 17.07 -12.11 -11.61
N MET A 87 17.42 -11.11 -12.42
CA MET A 87 17.97 -9.83 -11.93
C MET A 87 16.90 -8.86 -11.39
N GLY A 88 15.67 -8.91 -11.91
CA GLY A 88 14.59 -8.00 -11.52
C GLY A 88 13.83 -8.45 -10.26
N LEU A 89 13.69 -9.77 -10.09
CA LEU A 89 13.05 -10.39 -8.91
C LEU A 89 13.73 -9.97 -7.61
N GLY A 90 15.06 -10.03 -7.57
CA GLY A 90 15.83 -9.75 -6.36
C GLY A 90 15.65 -8.32 -5.85
N THR A 91 15.53 -7.33 -6.74
CA THR A 91 15.32 -5.93 -6.35
C THR A 91 13.90 -5.69 -5.83
N ILE A 92 12.88 -6.31 -6.45
CA ILE A 92 11.48 -6.20 -6.05
C ILE A 92 11.24 -6.91 -4.71
N LEU A 93 11.70 -8.15 -4.58
CA LEU A 93 11.59 -8.91 -3.34
C LEU A 93 12.38 -8.26 -2.20
N GLY A 94 13.57 -7.72 -2.48
CA GLY A 94 14.37 -7.01 -1.48
C GLY A 94 13.68 -5.75 -0.94
N SER A 95 13.05 -4.96 -1.83
CA SER A 95 12.30 -3.76 -1.42
C SER A 95 11.01 -4.09 -0.69
N MET A 96 10.33 -5.18 -1.06
CA MET A 96 9.17 -5.73 -0.36
C MET A 96 9.52 -6.21 1.06
N LEU A 97 10.57 -7.04 1.21
CA LEU A 97 11.02 -7.54 2.51
C LEU A 97 11.46 -6.41 3.43
N PHE A 98 12.16 -5.39 2.91
CA PHE A 98 12.52 -4.21 3.68
C PHE A 98 11.29 -3.42 4.13
N ASN A 99 10.24 -3.33 3.31
CA ASN A 99 9.02 -2.65 3.68
C ASN A 99 8.29 -3.38 4.82
N THR A 100 8.07 -4.70 4.71
CA THR A 100 7.39 -5.46 5.76
C THR A 100 8.23 -5.57 7.03
N LEU A 101 9.47 -6.06 6.92
CA LEU A 101 10.32 -6.35 8.08
C LEU A 101 10.90 -5.07 8.69
N GLY A 102 11.29 -4.11 7.85
CA GLY A 102 11.87 -2.84 8.29
C GLY A 102 10.85 -1.98 9.02
N VAL A 103 9.62 -1.88 8.51
CA VAL A 103 8.55 -1.13 9.19
C VAL A 103 8.13 -1.85 10.47
N ALA A 104 7.94 -3.17 10.44
CA ALA A 104 7.60 -3.94 11.64
C ALA A 104 8.69 -3.83 12.74
N ALA A 105 9.98 -3.91 12.37
CA ALA A 105 11.09 -3.75 13.29
C ALA A 105 11.16 -2.33 13.86
N LEU A 106 10.98 -1.31 13.01
CA LEU A 106 10.97 0.09 13.44
C LEU A 106 9.83 0.36 14.42
N VAL A 107 8.61 -0.09 14.12
CA VAL A 107 7.46 0.02 15.01
C VAL A 107 7.73 -0.71 16.32
N ALA A 108 8.26 -1.94 16.28
CA ALA A 108 8.59 -2.71 17.48
C ALA A 108 9.63 -2.02 18.40
N ILE A 109 10.65 -1.38 17.82
CA ILE A 109 11.66 -0.63 18.56
C ILE A 109 11.07 0.66 19.15
N LEU A 110 10.29 1.40 18.36
CA LEU A 110 9.66 2.65 18.80
C LEU A 110 8.62 2.40 19.90
N THR A 111 7.81 1.35 19.78
CA THR A 111 6.87 0.93 20.82
C THR A 111 7.58 0.47 22.09
N LYS A 112 8.78 -0.10 22.02
CA LYS A 112 9.59 -0.40 23.21
C LYS A 112 10.17 0.86 23.86
N SER A 113 10.43 1.91 23.09
CA SER A 113 11.01 3.16 23.59
C SER A 113 9.95 4.15 24.11
N VAL A 114 8.72 4.07 23.63
CA VAL A 114 7.55 4.75 24.20
C VAL A 114 6.98 3.84 25.29
N GLY A 115 7.29 4.12 26.55
CA GLY A 115 6.62 3.49 27.68
C GLY A 115 5.12 3.84 27.66
N SER A 116 4.33 3.09 26.89
CA SER A 116 2.90 3.31 26.77
C SER A 116 2.15 2.44 27.77
N PRO A 117 1.33 3.01 28.66
CA PRO A 117 0.60 2.30 29.72
C PRO A 117 -0.64 1.53 29.21
N TRP A 118 -0.75 1.29 27.89
CA TRP A 118 -1.94 0.72 27.25
C TRP A 118 -1.72 -0.68 26.67
N VAL A 119 -0.75 -1.41 27.23
CA VAL A 119 -0.72 -2.87 27.14
C VAL A 119 -1.25 -3.40 28.47
N CYS A 120 -2.58 -3.44 28.58
CA CYS A 120 -3.31 -4.27 29.53
C CYS A 120 -4.18 -5.23 28.74
#